data_AF-A0A2D4THE9-F1
#
_entry.id   AF-A0A2D4THE9-F1
#
_cell.length_a   1.000
_cell.length_b   1.000
_cell.length_c   1.000
_cell.angle_alpha   90.00
_cell.angle_beta   90.00
_cell.angle_gamma   90.00
#
_symmetry.space_group_name_H-M   'P 1'
#
loop_
_entity.id
_entity.type
_entity.pdbx_description
1 polymer ?
#
loop_
_entity_poly.entity_id
_entity_poly.type
_entity_poly.pdbx_seq_one_letter_code
_entity_poly.pdbx_strand_id
1 'polypeptide(L)' 'MDLSSVIGKLEAGQVLPIESDGQVTLEVNGIPCFQGSLGSSGSRYSVQVQNRIQDKSQSPLSQEGEFKTIEWSES' A
#
# COMPACT_ATOMS: atom_id res chain seq x y z
N MET A 1 0.73 11.11 -14.09
CA MET A 1 -0.03 12.36 -14.29
C MET A 1 0.32 13.36 -13.18
N ASP A 2 0.75 14.58 -13.53
CA ASP A 2 1.04 15.64 -12.54
C ASP A 2 -0.26 16.38 -12.18
N LEU A 3 -0.77 16.12 -10.97
CA LEU A 3 -2.02 16.70 -10.48
C LEU A 3 -1.84 18.10 -9.89
N SER A 4 -0.61 18.60 -9.73
CA SER A 4 -0.32 19.90 -9.11
C SER A 4 -1.03 21.08 -9.80
N SER A 5 -1.30 20.97 -11.10
CA SER A 5 -2.04 21.96 -11.89
C SER A 5 -3.58 21.90 -11.72
N VAL A 6 -4.11 20.79 -11.19
CA VAL A 6 -5.55 20.47 -11.14
C VAL A 6 -6.11 20.48 -9.71
N ILE A 7 -5.26 20.32 -8.69
CA ILE A 7 -5.65 20.18 -7.27
C ILE A 7 -6.51 21.35 -6.75
N GLY A 8 -6.46 22.53 -7.37
CA GLY A 8 -7.30 23.69 -7.00
C GLY A 8 -8.64 23.83 -7.75
N LYS A 9 -8.96 22.94 -8.71
CA LYS A 9 -10.09 23.11 -9.64
C LYS A 9 -10.89 21.81 -9.86
N LEU A 10 -10.96 20.94 -8.86
CA LEU A 10 -11.78 19.73 -8.97
C LEU A 10 -13.27 20.07 -8.78
N GLU A 11 -14.10 19.62 -9.71
CA GLU A 11 -15.55 19.78 -9.64
C GLU A 11 -16.24 18.44 -9.35
N ALA A 12 -17.43 18.49 -8.75
CA ALA A 12 -18.21 17.28 -8.49
C ALA A 12 -18.56 16.56 -9.80
N GLY A 13 -18.31 15.24 -9.84
CA GLY A 13 -18.51 14.43 -11.05
C GLY A 13 -17.33 14.41 -12.01
N GLN A 14 -16.25 15.15 -11.74
CA GLN A 14 -15.03 15.09 -12.54
C GLN A 14 -14.36 13.71 -12.45
N VAL A 15 -14.01 13.15 -13.61
CA VAL A 15 -13.28 11.89 -13.72
C VAL A 15 -11.79 12.19 -13.87
N LEU A 16 -10.99 11.65 -12.96
CA LEU A 16 -9.53 11.72 -13.03
C LEU A 16 -9.00 10.36 -13.51
N PRO A 17 -8.36 10.30 -14.70
CA PRO A 17 -7.74 9.06 -15.14
C PRO A 17 -6.55 8.76 -14.23
N ILE A 18 -6.56 7.56 -13.63
CA ILE A 18 -5.42 7.03 -12.89
C ILE A 18 -4.75 6.02 -13.80
N GLU A 19 -3.54 6.32 -14.22
CA GLU A 19 -2.67 5.33 -14.87
C GLU A 19 -2.28 4.31 -13.81
N SER A 20 -2.84 3.11 -13.91
CA SER A 20 -2.54 1.99 -13.03
C SER A 20 -2.38 0.74 -13.87
N ASP A 21 -1.36 -0.04 -13.54
CA ASP A 21 -1.10 -1.38 -14.06
C ASP A 21 -1.81 -2.48 -13.23
N GLY A 22 -2.72 -2.09 -12.31
CA GLY A 22 -3.42 -2.98 -11.39
C GLY A 22 -2.61 -3.34 -10.15
N GLN A 23 -1.38 -2.83 -10.00
CA GLN A 23 -0.60 -2.97 -8.78
C GLN A 23 -0.94 -1.89 -7.76
N VAL A 24 -0.79 -2.26 -6.49
CA VAL A 24 -0.95 -1.38 -5.34
C VAL A 24 0.25 -1.51 -4.42
N THR A 25 0.63 -0.39 -3.82
CA THR A 25 1.64 -0.32 -2.76
C THR A 25 0.94 -0.31 -1.42
N LEU A 26 1.34 -1.20 -0.51
CA LEU A 26 0.87 -1.19 0.87
C LEU A 26 1.90 -0.47 1.74
N GLU A 27 1.42 0.52 2.48
CA GLU A 27 2.22 1.32 3.38
C GLU A 27 1.87 1.00 4.84
N VAL A 28 2.90 0.83 5.67
CA VAL A 28 2.77 0.72 7.12
C VAL A 28 3.33 1.98 7.73
N ASN A 29 2.50 2.75 8.45
CA ASN A 29 2.87 4.06 9.00
C ASN A 29 3.41 5.04 7.95
N GLY A 30 2.86 5.02 6.73
CA GLY A 30 3.33 5.84 5.60
C GLY A 30 4.62 5.37 4.96
N ILE A 31 5.14 4.19 5.35
CA ILE A 31 6.36 3.59 4.78
C ILE A 31 5.96 2.45 3.84
N PRO A 32 6.30 2.51 2.55
CA PRO A 32 6.06 1.42 1.60
C PRO A 32 6.73 0.12 2.04
N CYS A 33 5.94 -0.94 2.21
CA CYS A 33 6.42 -2.23 2.73
C CYS A 33 6.16 -3.39 1.76
N PHE A 34 5.08 -3.34 0.98
CA PHE A 34 4.69 -4.44 0.09
C PHE A 34 4.11 -3.91 -1.22
N GLN A 35 4.20 -4.75 -2.25
CA GLN A 35 3.45 -4.62 -3.49
C GLN A 35 2.47 -5.78 -3.62
N GLY A 36 1.31 -5.48 -4.18
CA GLY A 36 0.30 -6.49 -4.47
C GLY A 36 -0.59 -6.08 -5.63
N SER A 37 -1.53 -6.95 -5.97
CA SER A 37 -2.55 -6.69 -6.98
C SER A 37 -3.93 -6.62 -6.35
N LEU A 38 -4.79 -5.75 -6.88
CA LEU A 38 -6.20 -5.71 -6.50
C LEU A 38 -6.88 -7.04 -6.88
N GLY A 39 -7.78 -7.52 -6.02
CA GLY A 39 -8.52 -8.74 -6.23
C GLY A 39 -9.82 -8.79 -5.44
N SER A 40 -10.40 -9.98 -5.35
CA SER A 40 -11.59 -10.23 -4.54
C SER A 40 -11.49 -11.59 -3.87
N SER A 41 -11.98 -11.67 -2.64
CA SER A 41 -12.11 -12.90 -1.86
C SER A 41 -13.56 -13.01 -1.41
N GLY A 42 -14.29 -13.94 -2.05
CA GLY A 42 -15.74 -14.02 -1.91
C GLY A 42 -16.42 -12.73 -2.38
N SER A 43 -17.23 -12.13 -1.51
CA SER A 43 -17.90 -10.83 -1.77
C SER A 43 -17.12 -9.61 -1.29
N ARG A 44 -15.83 -9.77 -0.93
CA ARG A 44 -14.99 -8.70 -0.38
C ARG A 44 -13.85 -8.36 -1.32
N TYR A 45 -13.53 -7.07 -1.39
CA TYR A 45 -12.28 -6.62 -2.01
C TYR A 45 -11.09 -7.11 -1.21
N SER A 46 -10.01 -7.46 -1.91
CA SER A 46 -8.78 -7.95 -1.30
C SER A 46 -7.57 -7.44 -2.08
N VAL A 47 -6.41 -7.52 -1.45
CA VAL A 47 -5.12 -7.33 -2.09
C VAL A 47 -4.34 -8.63 -1.99
N GLN A 48 -3.88 -9.15 -3.12
CA GLN A 48 -2.97 -10.28 -3.13
C GLN A 48 -1.54 -9.75 -3.05
N VAL A 49 -0.87 -9.98 -1.92
CA VAL A 49 0.53 -9.57 -1.73
C VAL A 49 1.43 -10.42 -2.64
N GLN A 50 2.28 -9.75 -3.41
CA GLN A 50 3.18 -10.41 -4.37
C GLN A 50 4.64 -10.28 -3.94
N ASN A 51 5.07 -9.07 -3.56
CA ASN A 51 6.45 -8.79 -3.21
C ASN A 51 6.55 -7.99 -1.91
N ARG A 52 7.59 -8.26 -1.12
CA ARG A 52 8.04 -7.35 -0.07
C ARG A 52 8.96 -6.31 -0.69
N ILE A 53 8.70 -5.03 -0.44
CA ILE A 53 9.63 -3.97 -0.79
C ILE A 53 10.77 -4.07 0.23
N GLN A 54 11.95 -4.51 -0.21
CA GLN A 54 13.16 -4.43 0.62
C GLN A 54 13.62 -2.99 0.68
N ASP A 55 12.93 -2.19 1.47
CA ASP A 55 13.44 -0.90 1.85
C ASP A 55 14.46 -1.11 2.98
N LYS A 56 15.72 -0.71 2.73
CA LYS A 56 16.78 -0.71 3.75
C LYS A 56 16.70 0.52 4.64
N SER A 57 15.78 1.45 4.36
CA SER A 57 15.55 2.57 5.26
C SER A 57 14.91 2.06 6.55
N GLN A 58 15.65 2.19 7.64
CA GLN A 58 15.15 1.89 8.97
C GLN A 58 13.95 2.80 9.25
N SER A 59 12.86 2.24 9.77
CA SER A 59 11.76 3.04 10.30
C SER A 59 12.32 4.04 11.32
N PRO A 60 11.89 5.31 11.33
CA PRO A 60 12.31 6.28 12.35
C PRO A 60 11.82 5.92 13.76
N LEU A 61 11.03 4.86 13.90
CA LEU A 61 10.66 4.23 15.16
C LEU A 61 11.87 3.47 15.75
N SER A 62 12.85 4.23 16.20
CA SER A 62 13.82 3.76 17.19
C SER A 62 13.52 4.47 18.49
N GLN A 63 12.80 3.80 19.39
CA GLN A 63 13.06 3.73 20.83
C GLN A 63 11.89 2.99 21.50
N GLU A 64 12.19 1.79 22.03
CA GLU A 64 11.30 0.85 22.78
C GLU A 64 10.35 0.01 21.88
N GLY A 65 10.50 -1.28 21.62
CA GLY A 65 11.37 -2.34 22.08
C GLY A 65 10.71 -3.67 21.64
N GLU A 66 11.46 -4.53 20.94
CA GLU A 66 11.12 -5.87 20.44
C GLU A 66 10.03 -6.01 19.34
N PHE A 67 10.50 -6.38 18.14
CA PHE A 67 9.69 -7.04 17.12
C PHE A 67 9.45 -8.49 17.57
N LYS A 68 8.22 -8.86 17.96
CA LYS A 68 7.87 -10.25 18.22
C LYS A 68 7.55 -10.97 16.91
N THR A 69 8.39 -11.93 16.55
CA THR A 69 8.13 -12.89 15.48
C THR A 69 6.90 -13.72 15.86
N ILE A 70 5.84 -13.66 15.04
CA ILE A 70 4.72 -14.61 15.15
C ILE A 70 5.14 -15.88 14.41
N GLU A 71 5.37 -16.96 15.16
CA GLU A 71 5.53 -18.30 14.60
C GLU A 71 4.14 -18.80 14.17
N TRP A 72 3.95 -19.00 12.87
CA TRP A 72 2.76 -19.69 12.36
C TRP A 72 2.98 -21.19 12.56
N SER A 73 2.31 -21.79 13.54
CA SER A 73 2.17 -23.25 13.61
C SER A 73 1.08 -23.69 12.64
N GLU A 74 1.44 -24.43 11.59
CA GLU A 74 0.50 -25.14 10.73
C GLU A 74 -0.34 -26.10 11.60
N SER A 75 -1.66 -26.12 11.37
CA SER A 75 -2.60 -27.13 11.88
C SER A 75 -3.18 -27.91 10.72
#